data_AF-A0A1D2QY67-F1
#
_entry.id   AF-A0A1D2QY67-F1
#
_cell.length_a   1.000
_cell.length_b   1.000
_cell.length_c   1.000
_cell.angle_alpha   90.00
_cell.angle_beta   90.00
_cell.angle_gamma   90.00
#
_symmetry.space_group_name_H-M   'P 1'
#
loop_
_entity.id
_entity.type
_entity.pdbx_description
1 polymer ?
#
loop_
_entity_poly.entity_id
_entity_poly.type
_entity_poly.pdbx_seq_one_letter_code
_entity_poly.pdbx_strand_id
1 'polypeptide(L)'
;MNKKILSCVLVLVLFVVLAGGCIREDASPGNLNESETGEQGTEVFAEENETKNKSFAGEKEPVSSKDYADVFCIHSSGNKADYENCYLWFKPLDEGVKKSGVSYCSSLEGKKTDCFGILALNKNDYSVCTEKLNGSESSDCVKMFAIANEDVSLCEKIDYSTINAECIIAISVMKNDATLCEKIESELMKKVCVSSVSGGGKESIVVL
;
A
#
# COMPACT_ATOMS: atom_id res chain seq x y z
N MET A 1 25.87 -50.44 6.01
CA MET A 1 25.30 -49.17 5.54
C MET A 1 24.93 -48.31 6.73
N ASN A 2 25.42 -47.06 6.78
CA ASN A 2 25.23 -46.17 7.93
C ASN A 2 23.78 -45.66 7.96
N LYS A 3 23.07 -45.85 9.08
CA LYS A 3 21.66 -45.43 9.23
C LYS A 3 21.44 -43.93 8.91
N LYS A 4 22.47 -43.10 9.11
CA LYS A 4 22.46 -41.68 8.76
C LYS A 4 22.38 -41.42 7.25
N ILE A 5 23.02 -42.25 6.42
CA ILE A 5 23.01 -42.11 4.97
C ILE A 5 21.62 -42.48 4.41
N LEU A 6 21.01 -43.54 4.95
CA LEU A 6 19.67 -43.98 4.55
C LEU A 6 18.60 -42.90 4.84
N SER A 7 18.73 -42.19 5.97
CA SER A 7 17.83 -41.09 6.33
C SER A 7 17.96 -39.89 5.38
N CYS A 8 19.18 -39.51 4.98
CA CYS A 8 19.38 -38.40 4.04
C CYS A 8 18.83 -38.72 2.65
N VAL A 9 18.99 -39.96 2.17
CA VAL A 9 18.49 -40.38 0.86
C VAL A 9 16.96 -40.38 0.84
N LEU A 10 16.31 -40.84 1.92
CA LEU A 10 14.84 -40.82 2.03
C LEU A 10 14.27 -39.40 2.01
N VAL A 11 14.91 -38.45 2.70
CA VAL A 11 14.47 -37.04 2.72
C VAL A 11 14.64 -36.39 1.33
N LEU A 12 15.74 -36.68 0.62
CA LEU A 12 15.97 -36.14 -0.72
C LEU A 12 14.95 -36.67 -1.74
N VAL A 13 14.61 -37.96 -1.69
CA VAL A 13 13.60 -38.54 -2.58
C VAL A 13 12.21 -37.93 -2.33
N LEU A 14 11.84 -37.73 -1.06
CA LEU A 14 10.60 -37.04 -0.69
C LEU A 14 10.55 -35.60 -1.20
N PHE A 15 11.66 -34.87 -1.15
CA PHE A 15 11.73 -33.49 -1.65
C PHE A 15 11.54 -33.39 -3.16
N VAL A 16 12.10 -34.32 -3.93
CA VAL A 16 11.96 -34.34 -5.40
C VAL A 16 10.52 -34.66 -5.82
N VAL A 17 9.84 -35.56 -5.10
CA VAL A 17 8.43 -35.90 -5.38
C VAL A 17 7.49 -34.74 -5.06
N LEU A 18 7.74 -34.00 -3.98
CA LEU A 18 6.92 -32.84 -3.60
C LEU A 18 7.15 -31.62 -4.50
N ALA A 19 8.37 -31.42 -4.99
CA ALA A 19 8.69 -30.28 -5.87
C ALA A 19 8.29 -30.49 -7.34
N GLY A 20 8.08 -31.72 -7.80
CA GLY A 20 7.78 -32.04 -9.20
C GLY A 20 6.31 -31.94 -9.63
N GLY A 21 5.39 -31.54 -8.74
CA GLY A 21 3.94 -31.72 -8.90
C GLY A 21 3.12 -30.58 -9.54
N CYS A 22 3.72 -29.65 -10.30
CA CYS A 22 2.95 -28.59 -10.98
C CYS A 22 3.39 -28.44 -12.44
N ILE A 23 2.90 -29.32 -13.32
CA ILE A 23 2.85 -29.07 -14.75
C ILE A 23 1.54 -28.30 -14.99
N ARG A 24 1.63 -27.00 -15.31
CA ARG A 24 0.50 -26.22 -15.83
C ARG A 24 0.32 -26.58 -17.30
N GLU A 25 -0.87 -27.06 -17.67
CA GLU A 25 -1.30 -27.11 -19.07
C GLU A 25 -1.62 -25.69 -19.54
N ASP A 26 -0.86 -25.21 -20.52
CA ASP A 26 -1.14 -23.96 -21.22
C ASP A 26 -2.28 -24.17 -22.22
N ALA A 27 -3.49 -23.72 -21.85
CA ALA A 27 -4.60 -23.58 -22.78
C ALA A 27 -4.43 -22.29 -23.60
N SER A 28 -4.21 -22.45 -24.90
CA SER A 28 -4.17 -21.38 -25.90
C SER A 28 -5.60 -20.90 -26.25
N PRO A 29 -5.92 -19.59 -26.18
CA PRO A 29 -7.20 -19.11 -26.67
C PRO A 29 -7.13 -18.79 -28.18
N GLY A 30 -8.00 -19.48 -28.91
CA GLY A 30 -8.31 -19.22 -30.31
C GLY A 30 -9.09 -17.91 -30.50
N ASN A 31 -8.90 -17.38 -31.70
CA ASN A 31 -9.42 -16.12 -32.22
C ASN A 31 -10.80 -16.35 -32.85
N LEU A 32 -11.84 -15.60 -32.47
CA LEU A 32 -13.10 -15.48 -33.25
C LEU A 32 -13.72 -14.08 -33.07
N ASN A 33 -14.06 -13.49 -34.22
CA ASN A 33 -14.74 -12.22 -34.42
C ASN A 33 -16.28 -12.36 -34.33
N GLU A 34 -16.94 -11.19 -34.33
CA GLU A 34 -18.37 -10.92 -34.63
C GLU A 34 -19.39 -11.36 -33.55
N SER A 35 -20.58 -10.79 -33.39
CA SER A 35 -21.25 -9.51 -33.62
C SER A 35 -22.71 -9.77 -33.12
N GLU A 36 -23.46 -8.70 -32.84
CA GLU A 36 -24.94 -8.66 -32.72
C GLU A 36 -25.65 -9.05 -31.39
N THR A 37 -26.24 -7.99 -30.80
CA THR A 37 -27.60 -7.83 -30.23
C THR A 37 -28.31 -9.01 -29.56
N GLY A 38 -28.77 -8.80 -28.31
CA GLY A 38 -29.77 -9.65 -27.67
C GLY A 38 -30.16 -9.18 -26.26
N GLU A 39 -31.19 -8.34 -26.22
CA GLU A 39 -31.94 -7.94 -25.03
C GLU A 39 -32.78 -9.11 -24.51
N GLN A 40 -32.61 -9.54 -23.25
CA GLN A 40 -33.69 -10.06 -22.38
C GLN A 40 -33.20 -10.36 -20.96
N GLY A 41 -34.02 -9.93 -20.00
CA GLY A 41 -33.72 -9.87 -18.58
C GLY A 41 -33.58 -11.21 -17.88
N THR A 42 -32.86 -11.16 -16.76
CA THR A 42 -32.77 -12.23 -15.77
C THR A 42 -32.89 -11.64 -14.38
N GLU A 43 -33.73 -12.30 -13.58
CA GLU A 43 -34.16 -11.92 -12.26
C GLU A 43 -33.00 -11.96 -11.25
N VAL A 44 -32.91 -10.89 -10.47
CA VAL A 44 -31.96 -10.70 -9.39
C VAL A 44 -32.44 -11.48 -8.17
N PHE A 45 -31.72 -12.54 -7.79
CA PHE A 45 -31.80 -13.11 -6.45
C PHE A 45 -30.87 -12.31 -5.54
N ALA A 46 -31.47 -11.45 -4.70
CA ALA A 46 -30.79 -10.78 -3.61
C ALA A 46 -30.60 -11.78 -2.45
N GLU A 47 -29.38 -12.24 -2.25
CA GLU A 47 -28.99 -12.94 -1.03
C GLU A 47 -28.36 -11.90 -0.08
N GLU A 48 -29.18 -11.39 0.84
CA GLU A 48 -28.75 -10.49 1.91
C GLU A 48 -27.89 -11.27 2.91
N ASN A 49 -26.58 -11.32 2.68
CA ASN A 49 -25.62 -11.68 3.71
C ASN A 49 -25.29 -10.43 4.53
N GLU A 50 -26.04 -10.24 5.62
CA GLU A 50 -25.73 -9.28 6.70
C GLU A 50 -24.41 -9.65 7.38
N THR A 51 -23.30 -9.30 6.74
CA THR A 51 -22.00 -9.28 7.41
C THR A 51 -22.00 -8.04 8.30
N LYS A 52 -22.16 -8.24 9.61
CA LYS A 52 -22.02 -7.19 10.64
C LYS A 52 -20.62 -6.57 10.55
N ASN A 53 -20.44 -5.58 9.68
CA ASN A 53 -19.29 -4.69 9.65
C ASN A 53 -19.34 -3.84 10.92
N LYS A 54 -18.58 -4.30 11.91
CA LYS A 54 -18.42 -3.60 13.18
C LYS A 54 -17.59 -2.35 12.92
N SER A 55 -18.30 -1.25 12.67
CA SER A 55 -17.80 0.12 12.61
C SER A 55 -16.76 0.35 13.73
N PHE A 56 -15.50 0.52 13.33
CA PHE A 56 -14.41 0.90 14.21
C PHE A 56 -14.48 2.41 14.45
N ALA A 57 -15.46 2.83 15.25
CA ALA A 57 -15.50 4.16 15.84
C ALA A 57 -14.74 4.12 17.18
N GLY A 58 -13.41 3.98 17.11
CA GLY A 58 -12.53 4.16 18.26
C GLY A 58 -12.33 5.64 18.54
N GLU A 59 -12.53 6.05 19.79
CA GLU A 59 -12.24 7.39 20.29
C GLU A 59 -10.78 7.76 19.98
N LYS A 60 -10.57 8.98 19.44
CA LYS A 60 -9.23 9.52 19.16
C LYS A 60 -8.55 9.86 20.49
N GLU A 61 -7.81 8.91 21.07
CA GLU A 61 -6.74 9.28 21.99
C GLU A 61 -5.69 10.13 21.24
N PRO A 62 -5.04 11.10 21.90
CA PRO A 62 -3.94 11.84 21.32
C PRO A 62 -2.79 10.86 21.03
N VAL A 63 -2.67 10.47 19.76
CA VAL A 63 -1.67 9.53 19.25
C VAL A 63 -0.28 10.14 19.44
N SER A 64 0.34 9.86 20.59
CA SER A 64 1.63 10.43 21.01
C SER A 64 2.85 9.82 20.30
N SER A 65 2.64 8.89 19.38
CA SER A 65 3.59 8.54 18.33
C SER A 65 2.81 7.80 17.26
N LYS A 66 2.48 8.44 16.14
CA LYS A 66 1.92 7.70 14.99
C LYS A 66 3.01 6.73 14.54
N ASP A 67 2.80 5.43 14.76
CA ASP A 67 3.65 4.40 14.18
C ASP A 67 3.58 4.61 12.66
N TYR A 68 4.73 4.66 11.98
CA TYR A 68 4.76 4.84 10.53
C TYR A 68 3.90 3.80 9.82
N ALA A 69 3.93 2.57 10.33
CA ALA A 69 3.11 1.49 9.82
C ALA A 69 1.62 1.83 9.91
N ASP A 70 1.16 2.56 10.92
CA ASP A 70 -0.25 2.97 11.01
C ASP A 70 -0.61 3.93 9.89
N VAL A 71 0.19 4.97 9.67
CA VAL A 71 -0.09 5.98 8.62
C VAL A 71 -0.20 5.30 7.25
N PHE A 72 0.75 4.44 6.93
CA PHE A 72 0.80 3.80 5.62
C PHE A 72 -0.27 2.71 5.48
N CYS A 73 -0.37 1.82 6.45
CA CYS A 73 -1.25 0.66 6.35
C CYS A 73 -2.74 1.03 6.42
N ILE A 74 -3.09 2.13 7.09
CA ILE A 74 -4.48 2.62 7.10
C ILE A 74 -4.96 3.00 5.69
N HIS A 75 -4.07 3.51 4.82
CA HIS A 75 -4.45 3.95 3.48
C HIS A 75 -4.39 2.83 2.43
N SER A 76 -3.45 1.90 2.58
CA SER A 76 -3.30 0.79 1.63
C SER A 76 -4.30 -0.34 1.87
N SER A 77 -4.96 -0.38 3.04
CA SER A 77 -5.70 -1.57 3.47
C SER A 77 -7.20 -1.33 3.48
N GLY A 78 -7.90 -2.01 2.56
CA GLY A 78 -9.35 -1.96 2.51
C GLY A 78 -10.05 -2.85 3.56
N ASN A 79 -9.30 -3.63 4.33
CA ASN A 79 -9.80 -4.47 5.41
C ASN A 79 -8.72 -4.75 6.46
N LYS A 80 -9.13 -5.38 7.57
CA LYS A 80 -8.25 -5.70 8.71
C LYS A 80 -7.09 -6.63 8.34
N ALA A 81 -7.31 -7.61 7.47
CA ALA A 81 -6.27 -8.57 7.09
C ALA A 81 -5.16 -7.91 6.27
N ASP A 82 -5.52 -7.00 5.35
CA ASP A 82 -4.56 -6.21 4.58
C ASP A 82 -3.73 -5.29 5.48
N TYR A 83 -4.38 -4.69 6.48
CA TYR A 83 -3.69 -3.84 7.46
C TYR A 83 -2.67 -4.64 8.28
N GLU A 84 -3.04 -5.82 8.78
CA GLU A 84 -2.12 -6.69 9.51
C GLU A 84 -0.95 -7.15 8.63
N ASN A 85 -1.21 -7.52 7.37
CA ASN A 85 -0.17 -7.91 6.41
C ASN A 85 0.78 -6.75 6.10
N CYS A 86 0.23 -5.55 5.93
CA CYS A 86 1.01 -4.34 5.73
C CYS A 86 1.90 -4.06 6.96
N TYR A 87 1.35 -4.13 8.17
CA TYR A 87 2.12 -3.90 9.40
C TYR A 87 3.28 -4.90 9.55
N LEU A 88 3.04 -6.18 9.26
CA LEU A 88 4.08 -7.22 9.27
C LEU A 88 5.21 -6.95 8.28
N TRP A 89 4.92 -6.26 7.17
CA TRP A 89 5.92 -5.90 6.18
C TRP A 89 6.79 -4.72 6.63
N PHE A 90 6.21 -3.71 7.31
CA PHE A 90 6.92 -2.52 7.77
C PHE A 90 7.73 -2.72 9.04
N LYS A 91 7.29 -3.58 9.95
CA LYS A 91 7.96 -3.79 11.24
C LYS A 91 9.45 -4.14 11.12
N PRO A 92 9.89 -5.09 10.26
CA PRO A 92 11.31 -5.40 10.10
C PRO A 92 12.13 -4.22 9.56
N LEU A 93 11.51 -3.35 8.75
CA LEU A 93 12.20 -2.17 8.22
C LEU A 93 12.47 -1.15 9.33
N ASP A 94 11.47 -0.87 10.17
CA ASP A 94 11.64 0.07 11.29
C ASP A 94 12.67 -0.43 12.31
N GLU A 95 12.64 -1.71 12.66
CA GLU A 95 13.67 -2.31 13.54
C GLU A 95 15.08 -2.20 12.92
N GLY A 96 15.20 -2.44 11.61
CA GLY A 96 16.46 -2.31 10.90
C GLY A 96 16.97 -0.86 10.83
N VAL A 97 16.07 0.11 10.59
CA VAL A 97 16.37 1.54 10.60
C VAL A 97 16.82 1.98 11.99
N LYS A 98 16.12 1.58 13.06
CA LYS A 98 16.50 1.89 14.44
C LYS A 98 17.88 1.33 14.79
N LYS A 99 18.22 0.15 14.27
CA LYS A 99 19.50 -0.52 14.54
C LYS A 99 20.68 0.05 13.74
N SER A 100 20.47 0.35 12.46
CA SER A 100 21.56 0.53 11.49
C SER A 100 21.39 1.77 10.59
N GLY A 101 20.28 2.49 10.71
CA GLY A 101 20.01 3.77 10.04
C GLY A 101 20.20 3.71 8.52
N VAL A 102 20.96 4.67 8.00
CA VAL A 102 21.23 4.83 6.55
C VAL A 102 21.83 3.57 5.93
N SER A 103 22.82 2.95 6.61
CA SER A 103 23.51 1.78 6.07
C SER A 103 22.59 0.59 5.82
N TYR A 104 21.55 0.43 6.65
CA TYR A 104 20.53 -0.59 6.46
C TYR A 104 19.71 -0.30 5.20
N CYS A 105 19.16 0.91 5.07
CA CYS A 105 18.38 1.28 3.89
C CYS A 105 19.17 1.18 2.59
N SER A 106 20.45 1.57 2.60
CA SER A 106 21.31 1.46 1.42
C SER A 106 21.53 0.01 0.95
N SER A 107 21.45 -0.97 1.87
CA SER A 107 21.65 -2.39 1.57
C SER A 107 20.42 -3.11 1.02
N LEU A 108 19.24 -2.49 1.07
CA LEU A 108 18.01 -3.10 0.61
C LEU A 108 17.82 -2.91 -0.90
N GLU A 109 17.52 -3.99 -1.61
CA GLU A 109 17.06 -3.91 -3.00
C GLU A 109 15.52 -3.87 -3.03
N GLY A 110 14.96 -2.91 -3.78
CA GLY A 110 13.51 -2.78 -3.98
C GLY A 110 12.70 -2.23 -2.79
N LYS A 111 13.33 -1.91 -1.65
CA LYS A 111 12.66 -1.33 -0.46
C LYS A 111 13.33 -0.05 0.06
N LYS A 112 14.14 0.61 -0.78
CA LYS A 112 14.91 1.78 -0.37
C LYS A 112 13.99 2.94 -0.02
N THR A 113 13.01 3.22 -0.87
CA THR A 113 12.04 4.30 -0.69
C THR A 113 11.33 4.22 0.66
N ASP A 114 10.75 3.07 0.98
CA ASP A 114 10.05 2.84 2.26
C ASP A 114 10.99 2.95 3.46
N CYS A 115 12.19 2.37 3.36
CA CYS A 115 13.18 2.43 4.42
C CYS A 115 13.64 3.87 4.70
N PHE A 116 13.91 4.65 3.65
CA PHE A 116 14.29 6.05 3.81
C PHE A 116 13.11 6.92 4.27
N GLY A 117 11.87 6.58 3.92
CA GLY A 117 10.66 7.20 4.47
C GLY A 117 10.56 7.02 5.99
N ILE A 118 10.75 5.79 6.48
CA ILE A 118 10.82 5.49 7.92
C ILE A 118 11.96 6.27 8.57
N LEU A 119 13.14 6.27 7.97
CA LEU A 119 14.30 6.98 8.51
C LEU A 119 14.06 8.50 8.57
N ALA A 120 13.43 9.09 7.55
CA ALA A 120 13.05 10.49 7.52
C ALA A 120 12.10 10.81 8.68
N LEU A 121 11.08 9.98 8.91
CA LEU A 121 10.13 10.17 10.01
C LEU A 121 10.75 9.99 11.39
N ASN A 122 11.58 8.95 11.56
CA ASN A 122 12.31 8.74 12.82
C ASN A 122 13.25 9.91 13.15
N LYS A 123 13.72 10.63 12.13
CA LYS A 123 14.55 11.84 12.29
C LYS A 123 13.74 13.15 12.27
N ASN A 124 12.46 13.09 11.92
CA ASN A 124 11.64 14.23 11.56
C ASN A 124 12.32 15.16 10.53
N ASP A 125 12.93 14.57 9.50
CA ASP A 125 13.72 15.28 8.49
C ASP A 125 13.49 14.69 7.09
N TYR A 126 12.71 15.39 6.27
CA TYR A 126 12.43 14.97 4.89
C TYR A 126 13.62 15.15 3.95
N SER A 127 14.67 15.90 4.33
CA SER A 127 15.86 16.07 3.46
C SER A 127 16.53 14.73 3.18
N VAL A 128 16.39 13.77 4.10
CA VAL A 128 16.82 12.37 3.93
C VAL A 128 16.30 11.78 2.62
N CYS A 129 15.04 12.06 2.25
CA CYS A 129 14.46 11.60 1.00
C CYS A 129 15.20 12.19 -0.21
N THR A 130 15.37 13.52 -0.22
CA THR A 130 15.98 14.25 -1.34
C THR A 130 17.49 14.03 -1.47
N GLU A 131 18.17 13.67 -0.39
CA GLU A 131 19.62 13.43 -0.39
C GLU A 131 20.00 11.98 -0.73
N LYS A 132 19.10 11.03 -0.50
CA LYS A 132 19.40 9.58 -0.61
C LYS A 132 18.69 8.90 -1.77
N LEU A 133 17.63 9.51 -2.30
CA LEU A 133 16.84 9.00 -3.40
C LEU A 133 16.81 10.01 -4.55
N ASN A 134 16.36 9.58 -5.72
CA ASN A 134 16.28 10.41 -6.92
C ASN A 134 14.97 10.16 -7.68
N GLY A 135 14.54 11.14 -8.47
CA GLY A 135 13.35 11.03 -9.32
C GLY A 135 12.08 10.69 -8.52
N SER A 136 11.33 9.71 -9.01
CA SER A 136 10.06 9.29 -8.39
C SER A 136 10.25 8.70 -7.00
N GLU A 137 11.36 8.00 -6.72
CA GLU A 137 11.64 7.43 -5.39
C GLU A 137 11.74 8.52 -4.32
N SER A 138 12.41 9.63 -4.63
CA SER A 138 12.47 10.79 -3.73
C SER A 138 11.09 11.38 -3.50
N SER A 139 10.28 11.45 -4.56
CA SER A 139 8.92 12.01 -4.51
C SER A 139 7.98 11.17 -3.66
N ASP A 140 8.03 9.84 -3.80
CA ASP A 140 7.27 8.92 -2.97
C ASP A 140 7.71 8.97 -1.50
N CYS A 141 9.01 9.08 -1.24
CA CYS A 141 9.52 9.28 0.12
C CYS A 141 8.99 10.57 0.75
N VAL A 142 9.02 11.70 0.02
CA VAL A 142 8.48 12.98 0.48
C VAL A 142 6.96 12.90 0.67
N LYS A 143 6.22 12.23 -0.24
CA LYS A 143 4.78 11.96 -0.10
C LYS A 143 4.48 11.26 1.23
N MET A 144 5.19 10.18 1.53
CA MET A 144 4.99 9.42 2.77
C MET A 144 5.26 10.28 4.01
N PHE A 145 6.34 11.07 3.99
CA PHE A 145 6.65 11.98 5.07
C PHE A 145 5.57 13.07 5.26
N ALA A 146 5.07 13.65 4.16
CA ALA A 146 4.04 14.68 4.15
C ALA A 146 2.71 14.16 4.71
N ILE A 147 2.27 12.97 4.28
CA ILE A 147 1.02 12.35 4.76
C ILE A 147 1.09 12.06 6.26
N ALA A 148 2.19 11.50 6.74
CA ALA A 148 2.36 11.19 8.17
C ALA A 148 2.27 12.44 9.06
N ASN A 149 2.79 13.57 8.56
CA ASN A 149 2.77 14.86 9.25
C ASN A 149 1.54 15.72 8.89
N GLU A 150 0.65 15.25 8.00
CA GLU A 150 -0.48 16.02 7.47
C GLU A 150 -0.08 17.39 6.90
N ASP A 151 1.13 17.49 6.33
CA ASP A 151 1.73 18.73 5.81
C ASP A 151 1.60 18.81 4.29
N VAL A 152 0.52 19.47 3.84
CA VAL A 152 0.23 19.70 2.42
C VAL A 152 1.32 20.54 1.71
N SER A 153 2.06 21.38 2.44
CA SER A 153 3.10 22.21 1.84
C SER A 153 4.30 21.38 1.36
N LEU A 154 4.49 20.19 1.91
CA LEU A 154 5.47 19.22 1.42
C LEU A 154 4.99 18.49 0.16
N CYS A 155 3.68 18.26 0.01
CA CYS A 155 3.13 17.72 -1.24
C CYS A 155 3.43 18.68 -2.41
N GLU A 156 3.29 19.99 -2.21
CA GLU A 156 3.57 21.03 -3.22
C GLU A 156 5.04 21.06 -3.68
N LYS A 157 5.96 20.44 -2.94
CA LYS A 157 7.37 20.30 -3.31
C LYS A 157 7.66 19.06 -4.17
N ILE A 158 6.65 18.24 -4.47
CA ILE A 158 6.78 17.03 -5.28
C ILE A 158 6.67 17.39 -6.76
N ASP A 159 7.73 17.13 -7.52
CA ASP A 159 7.81 17.47 -8.95
C ASP A 159 6.88 16.63 -9.86
N TYR A 160 6.46 15.45 -9.39
CA TYR A 160 5.62 14.54 -10.17
C TYR A 160 4.14 14.80 -9.88
N SER A 161 3.42 15.36 -10.85
CA SER A 161 2.03 15.80 -10.69
C SER A 161 1.07 14.70 -10.19
N THR A 162 1.25 13.45 -10.61
CA THR A 162 0.44 12.32 -10.11
C THR A 162 0.71 12.05 -8.62
N ILE A 163 1.98 11.97 -8.22
CA ILE A 163 2.39 11.72 -6.82
C ILE A 163 1.99 12.90 -5.92
N ASN A 164 2.13 14.13 -6.43
CA ASN A 164 1.64 15.35 -5.77
C ASN A 164 0.12 15.28 -5.52
N ALA A 165 -0.66 14.92 -6.53
CA ALA A 165 -2.12 14.81 -6.41
C ALA A 165 -2.52 13.72 -5.40
N GLU A 166 -1.90 12.54 -5.45
CA GLU A 166 -2.10 11.47 -4.45
C GLU A 166 -1.81 11.94 -3.02
N CYS A 167 -0.70 12.66 -2.83
CA CYS A 167 -0.31 13.24 -1.55
C CYS A 167 -1.38 14.19 -1.01
N ILE A 168 -1.87 15.11 -1.86
CA ILE A 168 -2.92 16.07 -1.49
C ILE A 168 -4.24 15.34 -1.19
N ILE A 169 -4.63 14.36 -2.00
CA ILE A 169 -5.86 13.56 -1.80
C ILE A 169 -5.82 12.88 -0.43
N ALA A 170 -4.73 12.17 -0.11
CA ALA A 170 -4.60 11.46 1.16
C ALA A 170 -4.75 12.42 2.35
N ILE A 171 -4.05 13.55 2.35
CA ILE A 171 -4.16 14.56 3.43
C ILE A 171 -5.57 15.17 3.47
N SER A 172 -6.20 15.43 2.33
CA SER A 172 -7.56 15.96 2.24
C SER A 172 -8.57 15.03 2.91
N VAL A 173 -8.45 13.71 2.65
CA VAL A 173 -9.28 12.67 3.28
C VAL A 173 -9.01 12.60 4.79
N MET A 174 -7.75 12.57 5.22
CA MET A 174 -7.39 12.51 6.64
C MET A 174 -7.93 13.69 7.44
N LYS A 175 -7.87 14.89 6.86
CA LYS A 175 -8.34 16.13 7.48
C LYS A 175 -9.83 16.38 7.25
N ASN A 176 -10.48 15.57 6.41
CA ASN A 176 -11.84 15.78 5.94
C ASN A 176 -12.05 17.21 5.40
N ASP A 177 -11.08 17.68 4.59
CA ASP A 177 -11.02 19.06 4.09
C ASP A 177 -10.93 19.07 2.56
N ALA A 178 -12.09 19.22 1.92
CA ALA A 178 -12.20 19.24 0.46
C ALA A 178 -11.59 20.50 -0.16
N THR A 179 -11.32 21.55 0.62
CA THR A 179 -10.71 22.79 0.08
C THR A 179 -9.27 22.56 -0.36
N LEU A 180 -8.58 21.56 0.22
CA LEU A 180 -7.25 21.16 -0.18
C LEU A 180 -7.21 20.58 -1.61
N CYS A 181 -8.33 20.02 -2.09
CA CYS A 181 -8.44 19.50 -3.46
C CYS A 181 -8.25 20.57 -4.53
N GLU A 182 -8.47 21.85 -4.22
CA GLU A 182 -8.25 22.95 -5.18
C GLU A 182 -6.78 23.14 -5.56
N LYS A 183 -5.85 22.59 -4.76
CA LYS A 183 -4.41 22.60 -5.05
C LYS A 183 -4.01 21.60 -6.13
N ILE A 184 -4.90 20.70 -6.54
CA ILE A 184 -4.63 19.68 -7.56
C ILE A 184 -4.86 20.29 -8.95
N GLU A 185 -3.83 20.23 -9.80
CA GLU A 185 -3.89 20.79 -11.17
C GLU A 185 -4.80 19.98 -12.10
N SER A 186 -4.83 18.65 -11.96
CA SER A 186 -5.66 17.79 -12.80
C SER A 186 -7.11 17.82 -12.35
N GLU A 187 -8.00 18.32 -13.22
CA GLU A 187 -9.45 18.36 -12.96
C GLU A 187 -10.06 16.98 -12.69
N LEU A 188 -9.51 15.93 -13.30
CA LEU A 188 -9.93 14.55 -13.02
C LEU A 188 -9.58 14.16 -11.58
N MET A 189 -8.33 14.40 -11.17
CA MET A 189 -7.86 14.08 -9.81
C MET A 189 -8.54 14.96 -8.76
N LYS A 190 -8.84 16.22 -9.08
CA LYS A 190 -9.63 17.11 -8.22
C LYS A 190 -11.02 16.55 -7.93
N LYS A 191 -11.71 16.03 -8.96
CA LYS A 191 -13.01 15.35 -8.77
C LYS A 191 -12.89 14.12 -7.88
N VAL A 192 -11.87 13.29 -8.11
CA VAL A 192 -11.57 12.11 -7.26
C VAL A 192 -11.33 12.54 -5.80
N CYS A 193 -10.58 13.63 -5.60
CA CYS A 193 -10.33 14.19 -4.27
C CYS A 193 -11.62 14.62 -3.57
N VAL A 194 -12.46 15.42 -4.24
CA VAL A 194 -13.72 15.92 -3.66
C VAL A 194 -14.69 14.78 -3.36
N SER A 195 -14.79 13.78 -4.24
CA SER A 195 -15.61 12.60 -3.99
C SER A 195 -15.08 11.76 -2.83
N SER A 196 -13.76 11.65 -2.70
CA SER A 196 -13.09 10.92 -1.61
C SER A 196 -13.37 11.56 -0.25
N VAL A 197 -13.28 12.89 -0.16
CA VAL A 197 -13.58 13.63 1.08
C VAL A 197 -15.08 13.56 1.41
N SER A 198 -15.94 13.81 0.41
CA SER A 198 -17.41 13.86 0.60
C SER A 198 -18.02 12.48 0.85
N GLY A 199 -17.38 11.44 0.35
CA GLY A 199 -17.84 10.05 0.46
C GLY A 199 -17.95 9.58 1.90
N GLY A 200 -17.27 10.22 2.86
CA GLY A 200 -17.47 10.08 4.32
C GLY A 200 -17.36 8.66 4.89
N GLY A 201 -17.12 7.67 4.04
CA GLY A 201 -17.11 6.27 4.36
C GLY A 201 -15.70 5.87 4.70
N LYS A 202 -15.47 5.59 5.98
CA LYS A 202 -14.31 4.84 6.46
C LYS A 202 -14.19 3.44 5.83
N GLU A 203 -15.11 3.07 4.94
CA GLU A 203 -15.00 1.89 4.08
C GLU A 203 -14.14 2.23 2.87
N SER A 204 -12.83 2.21 3.11
CA SER A 204 -11.82 1.76 2.14
C SER A 204 -11.71 2.57 0.85
N ILE A 205 -11.17 3.78 0.96
CA ILE A 205 -10.47 4.38 -0.18
C ILE A 205 -9.13 3.66 -0.31
N VAL A 206 -9.10 2.64 -1.16
CA VAL A 206 -7.85 2.11 -1.69
C VAL A 206 -7.32 3.17 -2.65
N VAL A 207 -6.35 3.96 -2.20
CA VAL A 207 -5.58 4.81 -3.13
C VAL A 207 -4.67 3.86 -3.90
N LEU A 208 -5.09 3.52 -5.12
CA LEU A 208 -4.38 2.67 -6.08
C LEU A 208 -3.09 3.33 -6.58
#